data_AF-A0A5R9H4Z2-F1
#
_entry.id   AF-A0A5R9H4Z2-F1
#
_cell.length_a   1.000
_cell.length_b   1.000
_cell.length_c   1.000
_cell.angle_alpha   90.00
_cell.angle_beta   90.00
_cell.angle_gamma   90.00
#
_symmetry.space_group_name_H-M   'P 1'
#
loop_
_entity.id
_entity.type
_entity.pdbx_description
1 polymer ?
#
loop_
_entity_poly.entity_id
_entity_poly.type
_entity_poly.pdbx_seq_one_letter_code
_entity_poly.pdbx_strand_id
1 'polypeptide(L)'
;MSNNTQMNENERGIFKLHGITGMLIAVVLLLTILVVLVFNGILVQQREATNAYSINQDINAIKANSKENYKHYQIGNSTKE
;
A
#
# COMPACT_ATOMS: atom_id res chain seq x y z
N MET A 1 -27.72 -43.44 -35.35
CA MET A 1 -26.44 -43.10 -34.70
C MET A 1 -26.39 -41.60 -34.49
N SER A 2 -26.50 -41.14 -33.24
CA SER A 2 -26.31 -39.72 -32.92
C SER A 2 -24.81 -39.43 -33.01
N ASN A 3 -24.44 -38.47 -33.86
CA ASN A 3 -23.05 -38.08 -34.10
C ASN A 3 -22.69 -36.88 -33.22
N ASN A 4 -22.85 -37.04 -31.91
CA ASN A 4 -22.41 -36.09 -30.91
C ASN A 4 -20.93 -36.34 -30.70
N THR A 5 -20.08 -35.43 -31.18
CA THR A 5 -18.68 -35.39 -30.77
C THR A 5 -18.65 -35.22 -29.25
N GLN A 6 -18.40 -36.31 -28.53
CA GLN A 6 -18.23 -36.28 -27.08
C GLN A 6 -16.93 -35.54 -26.76
N MET A 7 -17.03 -34.46 -25.99
CA MET A 7 -15.85 -33.72 -25.51
C MET A 7 -15.00 -34.67 -24.67
N ASN A 8 -13.71 -34.73 -24.98
CA ASN A 8 -12.77 -35.61 -24.30
C ASN A 8 -12.66 -35.18 -22.83
N GLU A 9 -12.57 -36.10 -21.87
CA GLU A 9 -12.28 -35.75 -20.46
C GLU A 9 -10.94 -35.02 -20.31
N ASN A 10 -10.10 -35.09 -21.34
CA ASN A 10 -8.91 -34.28 -21.45
C ASN A 10 -9.14 -32.77 -21.63
N GLU A 11 -10.33 -32.40 -22.08
CA GLU A 11 -10.78 -31.04 -22.38
C GLU A 11 -11.66 -30.47 -21.24
N ARG A 12 -11.94 -31.27 -20.18
CA ARG A 12 -12.90 -30.94 -19.10
C ARG A 12 -12.29 -30.69 -17.72
N GLY A 13 -10.96 -30.70 -17.58
CA GLY A 13 -10.31 -30.47 -16.30
C GLY A 13 -9.94 -29.00 -16.10
N ILE A 14 -10.56 -28.30 -15.14
CA ILE A 14 -10.21 -26.95 -14.62
C ILE A 14 -8.74 -26.78 -14.20
N PHE A 15 -7.95 -27.84 -14.30
CA PHE A 15 -6.67 -28.05 -13.67
C PHE A 15 -5.97 -29.27 -14.33
N LYS A 16 -5.13 -29.08 -15.35
CA LYS A 16 -4.28 -30.15 -15.96
C LYS A 16 -2.85 -29.66 -16.22
N LEU A 17 -1.81 -30.42 -15.80
CA LEU A 17 -0.36 -30.09 -15.65
C LEU A 17 -0.06 -28.71 -15.02
N HIS A 18 -0.79 -27.68 -15.40
CA HIS A 18 -1.38 -26.70 -14.49
C HIS A 18 -2.68 -27.21 -13.86
N GLY A 19 -2.54 -28.34 -13.15
CA GLY A 19 -3.50 -28.97 -12.24
C GLY A 19 -4.03 -28.11 -11.09
N ILE A 20 -4.69 -28.75 -10.14
CA ILE A 20 -4.81 -28.23 -8.77
C ILE A 20 -3.38 -28.04 -8.25
N THR A 21 -2.44 -28.89 -8.65
CA THR A 21 -1.00 -28.70 -8.46
C THR A 21 -0.49 -27.38 -9.06
N GLY A 22 -0.89 -27.02 -10.27
CA GLY A 22 -0.54 -25.73 -10.88
C GLY A 22 -1.16 -24.54 -10.15
N MET A 23 -2.40 -24.70 -9.69
CA MET A 23 -3.07 -23.72 -8.83
C MET A 23 -2.33 -23.54 -7.51
N LEU A 24 -1.93 -24.63 -6.84
CA LEU A 24 -1.22 -24.58 -5.57
C LEU A 24 0.13 -23.91 -5.72
N ILE A 25 0.87 -24.22 -6.80
CA ILE A 25 2.13 -23.53 -7.12
C ILE A 25 1.88 -22.03 -7.35
N ALA A 26 0.87 -21.67 -8.15
CA ALA A 26 0.53 -20.28 -8.41
C ALA A 26 0.14 -19.53 -7.13
N VAL A 27 -0.65 -20.15 -6.24
CA VAL A 27 -1.04 -19.58 -4.95
C VAL A 27 0.18 -19.35 -4.07
N VAL A 28 1.07 -20.33 -3.95
CA VAL A 28 2.30 -20.18 -3.14
C VAL A 28 3.19 -19.07 -3.71
N LEU A 29 3.34 -18.98 -5.04
CA LEU A 29 4.11 -17.91 -5.68
C LEU A 29 3.51 -16.52 -5.39
N LEU A 30 2.19 -16.38 -5.53
CA LEU A 30 1.50 -15.12 -5.24
C LEU A 30 1.60 -14.73 -3.75
N LEU A 31 1.46 -15.70 -2.84
CA LEU A 31 1.62 -15.45 -1.40
C LEU A 31 3.06 -15.10 -1.03
N THR A 32 4.05 -15.73 -1.68
CA THR A 32 5.47 -15.39 -1.48
C THR A 32 5.74 -13.95 -1.90
N ILE A 33 5.27 -13.56 -3.09
CA ILE A 33 5.37 -12.18 -3.58
C ILE A 33 4.68 -11.23 -2.59
N LEU A 34 3.45 -11.55 -2.17
CA LEU A 34 2.69 -10.74 -1.21
C LEU A 34 3.47 -10.54 0.09
N VAL A 35 3.98 -11.61 0.71
CA VAL A 35 4.74 -11.53 1.97
C VAL A 35 5.98 -10.66 1.82
N VAL A 36 6.73 -10.82 0.72
CA VAL A 36 7.92 -10.01 0.44
C VAL A 36 7.54 -8.52 0.31
N LEU A 37 6.51 -8.20 -0.46
CA LEU A 37 6.08 -6.80 -0.65
C LEU A 37 5.56 -6.18 0.66
N VAL A 38 4.75 -6.92 1.43
CA VAL A 38 4.22 -6.45 2.71
C VAL A 38 5.36 -6.22 3.71
N PHE A 39 6.31 -7.15 3.82
CA PHE A 39 7.44 -7.02 4.73
C PHE A 39 8.30 -5.80 4.40
N ASN A 40 8.65 -5.61 3.13
CA ASN A 40 9.38 -4.42 2.68
C ASN A 40 8.57 -3.14 2.94
N GLY A 41 7.26 -3.16 2.69
CA GLY A 41 6.37 -2.04 2.97
C GLY A 41 6.34 -1.65 4.44
N ILE A 42 6.29 -2.64 5.35
CA ILE A 42 6.32 -2.40 6.80
C ILE A 42 7.67 -1.81 7.22
N LEU A 43 8.79 -2.30 6.68
CA LEU A 43 10.12 -1.76 6.99
C LEU A 43 10.25 -0.29 6.56
N VAL A 44 9.77 0.06 5.37
CA VAL A 44 9.74 1.46 4.91
C VAL A 44 8.84 2.29 5.80
N GLN A 45 7.63 1.81 6.12
CA GLN A 45 6.72 2.52 7.02
C GLN A 45 7.34 2.75 8.39
N GLN A 46 8.02 1.77 8.97
CA GLN A 46 8.69 1.91 10.26
C GLN A 46 9.84 2.93 10.20
N ARG A 47 10.63 2.91 9.13
CA ARG A 47 11.71 3.86 8.90
C ARG A 47 11.19 5.28 8.77
N GLU A 48 10.20 5.50 7.92
CA GLU A 48 9.65 6.83 7.65
C GLU A 48 8.77 7.36 8.80
N ALA A 49 8.12 6.49 9.58
CA ALA A 49 7.40 6.90 10.79
C ALA A 49 8.32 7.59 11.82
N THR A 50 9.60 7.20 11.85
CA THR A 50 10.62 7.84 12.70
C THR A 50 11.39 8.97 12.01
N ASN A 51 11.31 9.07 10.68
CA ASN A 51 11.94 10.13 9.89
C ASN A 51 10.90 11.19 9.52
N ALA A 52 10.50 12.00 10.51
CA ALA A 52 9.70 13.19 10.22
C ALA A 52 10.44 14.09 9.23
N TYR A 53 9.74 14.58 8.20
CA TYR A 53 10.29 15.58 7.28
C TYR A 53 10.75 16.79 8.09
N SER A 54 12.06 17.00 8.19
CA SER A 54 12.59 18.25 8.68
C SER A 54 12.35 19.28 7.60
N ILE A 55 11.44 20.22 7.85
CA ILE A 55 11.46 21.44 7.07
C ILE A 55 12.80 22.08 7.45
N ASN A 56 13.74 22.17 6.50
CA ASN A 56 14.95 22.95 6.67
C ASN A 56 14.52 24.43 6.73
N GLN A 57 13.99 24.80 7.90
CA GLN A 57 13.55 26.14 8.22
C GLN A 57 14.77 26.87 8.71
N ASP A 58 15.58 27.35 7.76
CA ASP A 58 16.08 28.69 7.98
C ASP A 58 14.85 29.52 8.40
N ILE A 59 14.85 30.04 9.62
CA ILE A 59 13.73 30.82 10.17
C ILE A 59 13.36 31.97 9.22
N ASN A 60 14.31 32.43 8.39
CA ASN A 60 14.10 33.43 7.36
C ASN A 60 13.41 32.90 6.08
N ALA A 61 13.44 31.59 5.83
CA ALA A 61 12.82 30.94 4.67
C ALA A 61 11.33 30.65 4.89
N ILE A 62 10.87 30.51 6.14
CA ILE A 62 9.44 30.43 6.48
C ILE A 62 8.89 31.85 6.62
N LYS A 63 8.34 32.39 5.53
CA LYS A 63 7.67 33.70 5.55
C LYS A 63 6.15 33.51 5.58
N ALA A 64 5.50 34.24 6.49
CA ALA A 64 4.05 34.37 6.46
C ALA A 64 3.63 35.07 5.14
N ASN A 65 3.05 34.32 4.22
CA ASN A 65 2.68 34.83 2.89
C ASN A 65 1.42 35.71 2.92
N SER A 66 0.51 35.45 3.85
CA SER A 66 -0.75 36.19 3.96
C SER A 66 -0.67 37.25 5.05
N LYS A 67 -1.00 38.49 4.68
CA LYS A 67 -1.22 39.59 5.62
C LYS A 67 -2.34 39.27 6.60
N GLU A 68 -3.25 38.34 6.31
CA GLU A 68 -4.40 38.04 7.17
C GLU A 68 -4.11 37.01 8.26
N ASN A 69 -2.91 36.40 8.28
CA ASN A 69 -2.53 35.38 9.25
C ASN A 69 -2.67 35.85 10.72
N TYR A 70 -2.58 37.16 10.99
CA TYR A 70 -2.81 37.69 12.34
C TYR A 70 -4.22 37.42 12.88
N LYS A 71 -5.22 37.24 12.01
CA LYS A 71 -6.62 36.98 12.39
C LYS A 71 -6.82 35.60 13.01
N HIS A 72 -5.89 34.68 12.79
CA HIS A 72 -5.95 33.30 13.29
C HIS A 72 -5.05 33.08 14.52
N TYR A 73 -4.31 34.11 14.94
CA TYR A 73 -3.51 34.05 16.17
C TYR A 73 -4.43 34.17 17.39
N GLN A 74 -4.53 33.09 18.17
CA GLN A 74 -5.25 33.09 19.44
C GLN A 74 -4.20 33.01 20.56
N ILE A 75 -4.13 34.03 21.41
CA ILE A 75 -3.33 33.97 22.62
C ILE A 75 -4.07 33.08 23.61
N GLY A 76 -3.53 31.88 23.88
CA GLY A 76 -4.03 31.03 24.94
C GLY A 76 -3.92 31.75 26.28
N ASN A 77 -5.07 31.92 26.96
CA ASN A 77 -5.29 32.57 28.24
C ASN A 77 -4.02 32.91 29.06
N SER A 78 -3.57 34.15 28.95
CA SER A 78 -2.81 34.79 30.02
C SER A 78 -3.81 35.57 30.88
N THR A 79 -4.54 34.84 31.72
CA THR A 79 -5.31 35.43 32.82
C THR A 79 -4.32 36.25 33.63
N LYS A 80 -4.53 37.56 33.63
CA LYS A 80 -3.76 38.51 34.41
C LYS A 80 -4.20 38.37 35.87
N GLU A 81 -3.30 37.92 36.74
CA GLU A 81 -3.33 38.29 38.15
C GLU A 81 -2.55 39.58 38.36
#